data_AF-A0A1T4UJD1-F1
#
_entry.id   AF-A0A1T4UJD1-F1
#
_cell.length_a   1.000
_cell.length_b   1.000
_cell.length_c   1.000
_cell.angle_alpha   90.00
_cell.angle_beta   90.00
_cell.angle_gamma   90.00
#
_symmetry.space_group_name_H-M   'P 1'
#
loop_
_entity.id
_entity.type
_entity.pdbx_description
1 polymer ?
#
loop_
_entity_poly.entity_id
_entity_poly.type
_entity_poly.pdbx_seq_one_letter_code
_entity_poly.pdbx_strand_id
1 'polypeptide(L)'
;MKELGIYKKHIRNKRLLTFCLHDVIYLISIRYRIDTVSGGYALAVRDGGNLNHAIIQLIKEFPILTHHQASEIIIYHRKFGR
;
A
#
# COMPACT_ATOMS: atom_id res chain seq x y z
N MET A 1 -25.18 25.23 -6.67
CA MET A 1 -24.31 24.95 -5.49
C MET A 1 -24.48 23.54 -4.89
N LYS A 2 -25.00 22.52 -5.61
CA LYS A 2 -25.21 21.16 -5.06
C LYS A 2 -24.05 20.17 -5.31
N GLU A 3 -23.11 20.50 -6.19
CA GLU A 3 -22.07 19.56 -6.67
C GLU A 3 -20.84 19.46 -5.76
N LEU A 4 -20.54 20.51 -4.97
CA LEU A 4 -19.40 20.53 -4.05
C LEU A 4 -19.54 19.55 -2.87
N GLY A 5 -20.77 19.23 -2.47
CA GLY A 5 -21.04 18.29 -1.37
C GLY A 5 -20.72 16.85 -1.75
N ILE A 6 -21.00 16.46 -3.00
CA ILE A 6 -20.75 15.11 -3.52
C ILE A 6 -19.23 14.88 -3.63
N TYR A 7 -18.49 15.86 -4.13
CA TYR A 7 -17.04 15.78 -4.28
C TYR A 7 -16.31 15.66 -2.93
N LYS A 8 -16.71 16.46 -1.93
CA LYS A 8 -16.18 16.36 -0.56
C LYS A 8 -16.51 15.02 0.10
N LYS A 9 -17.72 14.48 -0.14
CA LYS A 9 -18.12 13.15 0.36
C LYS A 9 -17.30 12.04 -0.29
N HIS A 10 -16.98 12.17 -1.58
CA HIS A 10 -16.17 11.20 -2.33
C HIS A 10 -14.69 11.20 -1.88
N ILE A 11 -14.09 12.37 -1.68
CA ILE A 11 -12.72 12.51 -1.14
C ILE A 11 -12.65 11.94 0.28
N ARG A 12 -13.66 12.21 1.11
CA ARG A 12 -13.74 11.71 2.48
C ARG A 12 -13.90 10.18 2.52
N ASN A 13 -14.73 9.61 1.65
CA ASN A 13 -14.85 8.15 1.50
C ASN A 13 -13.58 7.52 0.96
N LYS A 14 -12.87 8.15 0.02
CA LYS A 14 -11.56 7.67 -0.43
C LYS A 14 -10.57 7.63 0.72
N ARG A 15 -10.46 8.70 1.53
CA ARG A 15 -9.61 8.71 2.73
C ARG A 15 -9.97 7.65 3.77
N LEU A 16 -11.26 7.41 3.98
CA LEU A 16 -11.75 6.35 4.89
C LEU A 16 -11.42 4.96 4.36
N LEU A 17 -11.55 4.73 3.05
CA LEU A 17 -11.09 3.53 2.38
C LEU A 17 -9.57 3.35 2.50
N THR A 18 -8.79 4.43 2.33
CA THR A 18 -7.34 4.40 2.54
C THR A 18 -7.01 4.05 3.98
N PHE A 19 -7.74 4.56 4.97
CA PHE A 19 -7.56 4.22 6.39
C PHE A 19 -7.90 2.75 6.67
N CYS A 20 -9.04 2.24 6.19
CA CYS A 20 -9.40 0.83 6.33
C CYS A 20 -8.40 -0.09 5.63
N LEU A 21 -7.89 0.29 4.46
CA LEU A 21 -6.84 -0.47 3.76
C LEU A 21 -5.54 -0.44 4.55
N HIS A 22 -5.19 0.71 5.13
CA HIS A 22 -4.01 0.88 5.98
C HIS A 22 -4.10 0.01 7.24
N ASP A 23 -5.27 -0.08 7.87
CA ASP A 23 -5.50 -0.94 9.05
C ASP A 23 -5.48 -2.44 8.71
N VAL A 24 -6.03 -2.83 7.55
CA VAL A 24 -5.96 -4.22 7.08
C VAL A 24 -4.54 -4.61 6.68
N ILE A 25 -3.81 -3.74 5.96
CA ILE A 25 -2.40 -3.93 5.64
C ILE A 25 -1.57 -3.98 6.93
N TYR A 26 -1.87 -3.15 7.93
CA TYR A 26 -1.19 -3.15 9.22
C TYR A 26 -1.45 -4.45 10.02
N LEU A 27 -2.69 -4.94 10.05
CA LEU A 27 -3.07 -6.20 10.70
C LEU A 27 -2.43 -7.42 10.04
N ILE A 28 -2.37 -7.45 8.71
CA ILE A 28 -1.65 -8.51 7.97
C ILE A 28 -0.14 -8.36 8.18
N SER A 29 0.37 -7.13 8.24
CA SER A 29 1.79 -6.84 8.41
C SER A 29 2.35 -7.21 9.77
N ILE A 30 1.59 -7.00 10.85
CA ILE A 30 1.96 -7.45 12.19
C ILE A 30 2.01 -8.98 12.27
N ARG A 31 1.08 -9.66 11.59
CA ARG A 31 0.93 -11.12 11.69
C ARG A 31 1.92 -11.90 10.82
N TYR A 32 2.46 -11.29 9.76
CA TYR A 32 3.31 -11.98 8.76
C TYR A 32 4.66 -11.31 8.48
N ARG A 33 5.11 -10.32 9.29
CA ARG A 33 6.33 -9.52 9.05
C ARG A 33 6.35 -8.74 7.72
N ILE A 34 5.19 -8.61 7.05
CA ILE A 34 5.07 -7.97 5.73
C ILE A 34 5.51 -6.50 5.79
N ASP A 35 5.26 -5.73 6.86
CA ASP A 35 5.73 -4.33 6.99
C ASP A 35 7.26 -4.22 6.90
N THR A 36 8.00 -5.20 7.44
CA THR A 36 9.46 -5.15 7.38
C THR A 36 9.97 -5.41 5.96
N VAL A 37 9.44 -6.46 5.32
CA VAL A 37 9.84 -6.87 3.96
C VAL A 37 9.40 -5.82 2.94
N SER A 38 8.12 -5.46 2.94
CA SER A 38 7.57 -4.43 2.05
C SER A 38 8.23 -3.08 2.27
N GLY A 39 8.66 -2.76 3.50
CA GLY A 39 9.44 -1.57 3.79
C GLY A 39 10.83 -1.58 3.15
N GLY A 40 11.48 -2.74 3.02
CA GLY A 40 12.74 -2.88 2.29
C GLY A 40 12.55 -2.65 0.79
N TYR A 41 11.50 -3.24 0.22
CA TYR A 41 11.15 -3.02 -1.19
C TYR A 41 10.71 -1.58 -1.48
N ALA A 42 9.95 -0.95 -0.59
CA ALA A 42 9.54 0.44 -0.73
C ALA A 42 10.73 1.39 -0.77
N LEU A 43 11.74 1.18 0.10
CA LEU A 43 12.98 1.95 0.07
C LEU A 43 13.75 1.72 -1.24
N ALA A 44 13.89 0.46 -1.66
CA ALA A 44 14.60 0.12 -2.90
C ALA A 44 13.96 0.78 -4.12
N VAL A 45 12.61 0.79 -4.21
CA VAL A 45 11.90 1.46 -5.30
C VAL A 45 12.03 2.99 -5.21
N ARG A 46 11.93 3.56 -4.01
CA ARG A 46 12.15 5.00 -3.78
C ARG A 46 13.54 5.44 -4.26
N ASP A 47 14.55 4.61 -4.02
CA ASP A 47 15.94 4.89 -4.40
C ASP A 47 16.23 4.57 -5.89
N GLY A 48 15.18 4.38 -6.72
CA GLY A 48 15.27 4.18 -8.17
C GLY A 48 15.12 2.72 -8.63
N GLY A 49 14.82 1.79 -7.71
CA GLY A 49 14.58 0.39 -8.02
C GLY A 49 13.30 0.13 -8.80
N ASN A 50 13.24 -1.01 -9.49
CA ASN A 50 12.10 -1.38 -10.31
C ASN A 50 10.90 -1.84 -9.45
N LEU A 51 9.80 -1.07 -9.49
CA LEU A 51 8.57 -1.38 -8.76
C LEU A 51 7.96 -2.74 -9.13
N ASN A 52 7.95 -3.11 -10.42
CA ASN A 52 7.42 -4.41 -10.85
C ASN A 52 8.27 -5.56 -10.30
N HIS A 53 9.58 -5.39 -10.23
CA HIS A 53 10.46 -6.38 -9.61
C HIS A 53 10.15 -6.53 -8.12
N ALA A 54 10.02 -5.41 -7.40
CA ALA A 54 9.66 -5.39 -5.98
C ALA A 54 8.30 -6.04 -5.71
N ILE A 55 7.29 -5.79 -6.56
CA ILE A 55 5.98 -6.42 -6.47
C ILE A 55 6.07 -7.94 -6.65
N ILE A 56 6.78 -8.40 -7.69
CA ILE A 56 6.95 -9.84 -7.96
C ILE A 56 7.64 -10.54 -6.80
N GLN A 57 8.68 -9.93 -6.22
CA GLN A 57 9.38 -10.51 -5.06
C GLN A 57 8.48 -10.56 -3.83
N LEU A 58 7.71 -9.50 -3.57
CA LEU A 58 6.77 -9.47 -2.44
C LEU A 58 5.68 -10.53 -2.58
N ILE A 59 5.17 -10.79 -3.78
CA ILE A 59 4.20 -11.87 -4.04
C ILE A 59 4.85 -13.25 -3.86
N LYS A 60 6.12 -13.44 -4.25
CA LYS A 60 6.83 -14.71 -4.01
C LYS A 60 6.99 -15.01 -2.52
N GLU A 61 7.29 -13.99 -1.71
CA GLU A 61 7.37 -14.14 -0.26
C GLU A 61 6.00 -14.32 0.39
N PHE A 62 4.96 -13.68 -0.16
CA PHE A 62 3.59 -13.76 0.34
C PHE A 62 2.60 -14.10 -0.79
N PRO A 63 2.47 -15.39 -1.16
CA PRO A 63 1.64 -15.82 -2.29
C PRO A 63 0.14 -15.54 -2.13
N ILE A 64 -0.29 -15.19 -0.91
CA ILE A 64 -1.65 -14.73 -0.61
C ILE A 64 -1.95 -13.33 -1.17
N LEU A 65 -0.91 -12.55 -1.49
CA LEU A 65 -1.07 -11.21 -2.03
C LEU A 65 -1.36 -11.26 -3.54
N THR A 66 -2.40 -10.58 -3.95
CA THR A 66 -2.60 -10.24 -5.36
C THR A 66 -1.60 -9.18 -5.80
N HIS A 67 -1.39 -9.07 -7.12
CA HIS A 67 -0.51 -8.04 -7.68
C HIS A 67 -0.94 -6.62 -7.29
N HIS A 68 -2.25 -6.36 -7.24
CA HIS A 68 -2.79 -5.09 -6.80
C HIS A 68 -2.44 -4.82 -5.33
N GLN A 69 -2.73 -5.77 -4.43
CA GLN A 69 -2.42 -5.61 -3.01
C GLN A 69 -0.92 -5.40 -2.74
N ALA A 70 -0.06 -6.16 -3.41
CA ALA A 70 1.39 -6.01 -3.29
C ALA A 70 1.86 -4.62 -3.75
N SER A 71 1.29 -4.09 -4.85
CA SER A 71 1.60 -2.74 -5.32
C SER A 71 1.16 -1.66 -4.32
N GLU A 72 -0.05 -1.79 -3.75
CA GLU A 72 -0.56 -0.85 -2.76
C GLU A 72 0.30 -0.86 -1.49
N ILE A 73 0.68 -2.05 -1.02
CA ILE A 73 1.54 -2.23 0.15
C ILE A 73 2.88 -1.51 -0.04
N ILE A 74 3.50 -1.59 -1.22
CA ILE A 74 4.81 -0.96 -1.49
C ILE A 74 4.66 0.55 -1.66
N ILE A 75 3.71 1.01 -2.49
CA ILE A 75 3.53 2.43 -2.84
C ILE A 75 3.07 3.24 -1.62
N TYR A 76 2.14 2.69 -0.84
CA TYR A 76 1.62 3.36 0.35
C TYR A 76 2.40 3.03 1.61
N HIS A 77 3.54 2.32 1.50
CA HIS A 77 4.39 2.07 2.64
C HIS A 77 4.93 3.40 3.20
N ARG A 78 4.92 3.55 4.53
CA ARG A 78 5.45 4.75 5.21
C ARG A 78 6.91 5.11 4.87
N LYS A 79 7.68 4.13 4.37
CA LYS A 79 9.09 4.29 3.95
C LYS A 79 9.24 4.69 2.47
N PHE A 80 8.17 4.63 1.69
CA PHE A 80 8.17 5.02 0.27
C PHE A 80 8.24 6.54 0.10
N GLY A 81 7.48 7.29 0.90
CA GLY A 81 7.36 8.76 0.80
C GLY A 81 8.14 9.57 1.84
N ARG A 82 8.96 8.92 2.68
CA ARG A 82 9.97 9.57 3.53
C ARG A 82 11.32 9.47 2.85
#